data_AF-A0A7C7IFS9-F1
#
_entry.id   AF-A0A7C7IFS9-F1
#
_cell.length_a   1.000
_cell.length_b   1.000
_cell.length_c   1.000
_cell.angle_alpha   90.00
_cell.angle_beta   90.00
_cell.angle_gamma   90.00
#
_symmetry.space_group_name_H-M   'P 1'
#
loop_
_entity.id
_entity.type
_entity.pdbx_description
1 polymer ?
#
loop_
_entity_poly.entity_id
_entity_poly.type
_entity_poly.pdbx_seq_one_letter_code
_entity_poly.pdbx_strand_id
1 'polypeptide(L)'
;ANEVTAFDQSLVVGDAVIKELKKVTRMRKLSVRRAAFVVLKSNEIASILIETSYLSNPGDEKFLINPNNQQKIAEAILNGIKHYTAESRKGIVRIN
;
A
#
# COMPACT_ATOMS: atom_id res chain seq x y z
N ALA A 1 16.71 22.91 1.50
CA ALA A 1 15.44 22.38 0.99
C ALA A 1 15.17 21.08 1.72
N ASN A 2 13.97 20.83 2.25
CA ASN A 2 13.66 19.52 2.80
C ASN A 2 13.64 18.52 1.63
N GLU A 3 14.64 17.65 1.59
CA GLU A 3 14.76 16.61 0.58
C GLU A 3 13.71 15.53 0.87
N VAL A 4 12.90 15.18 -0.13
CA VAL A 4 11.91 14.11 -0.02
C VAL A 4 12.65 12.78 -0.05
N THR A 5 12.61 12.03 1.05
CA THR A 5 13.34 10.76 1.18
C THR A 5 12.60 9.58 0.52
N ALA A 6 13.28 8.44 0.35
CA ALA A 6 12.61 7.19 -0.04
C ALA A 6 11.57 6.74 1.02
N PHE A 7 11.86 7.00 2.29
CA PHE A 7 10.94 6.68 3.40
C PHE A 7 9.65 7.49 3.30
N ASP A 8 9.80 8.79 3.07
CA ASP A 8 8.72 9.74 2.81
C ASP A 8 7.82 9.31 1.64
N GLN A 9 8.44 8.94 0.51
CA GLN A 9 7.71 8.39 -0.63
C GLN A 9 6.99 7.07 -0.30
N SER A 10 7.57 6.25 0.58
CA SER A 10 6.95 4.99 1.03
C SER A 10 5.65 5.24 1.79
N LEU A 11 5.57 6.32 2.57
CA LEU A 11 4.33 6.70 3.25
C LEU A 11 3.25 7.11 2.23
N VAL A 12 3.62 7.91 1.23
CA VAL A 12 2.69 8.42 0.22
C VAL A 12 2.14 7.31 -0.66
N VAL A 13 3.00 6.42 -1.18
CA VAL A 13 2.53 5.26 -1.97
C VAL A 13 1.72 4.30 -1.10
N GLY A 14 2.08 4.14 0.17
CA GLY A 14 1.32 3.34 1.13
C GLY A 14 -0.12 3.87 1.32
N ASP A 15 -0.27 5.18 1.51
CA ASP A 15 -1.59 5.81 1.66
C ASP A 15 -2.43 5.70 0.38
N ALA A 16 -1.81 5.89 -0.79
CA ALA A 16 -2.48 5.72 -2.08
C ALA A 16 -3.00 4.28 -2.28
N VAL A 17 -2.20 3.28 -1.91
CA VAL A 17 -2.57 1.86 -1.99
C VAL A 17 -3.66 1.49 -0.97
N ILE A 18 -3.54 1.95 0.28
CA ILE A 18 -4.55 1.71 1.34
C ILE A 18 -5.92 2.28 0.95
N LYS A 19 -5.94 3.46 0.31
CA LYS A 19 -7.18 4.11 -0.15
C LYS A 19 -7.95 3.29 -1.18
N GLU A 20 -7.26 2.51 -2.01
CA GLU A 20 -7.88 1.60 -2.97
C GLU A 20 -8.23 0.25 -2.33
N LEU A 21 -7.34 -0.34 -1.53
CA LEU A 21 -7.57 -1.64 -0.89
C LEU A 21 -8.80 -1.66 0.02
N LYS A 22 -9.05 -0.58 0.78
CA LYS A 22 -10.22 -0.49 1.67
C LYS A 22 -11.57 -0.59 0.96
N LYS A 23 -11.61 -0.45 -0.38
CA LYS A 23 -12.83 -0.59 -1.18
C LYS A 23 -13.17 -2.05 -1.50
N VAL A 24 -12.17 -2.95 -1.45
CA VAL A 24 -12.28 -4.33 -1.94
C VAL A 24 -12.01 -5.40 -0.88
N THR A 25 -11.28 -5.06 0.19
CA THR A 25 -10.97 -5.98 1.29
C THR A 25 -11.26 -5.34 2.65
N ARG A 26 -11.60 -6.17 3.64
CA ARG A 26 -11.77 -5.73 5.02
C ARG A 26 -10.39 -5.48 5.64
N MET A 27 -10.06 -4.21 5.83
CA MET A 27 -8.79 -3.84 6.47
C MET A 27 -8.98 -3.58 7.96
N ARG A 28 -8.12 -4.16 8.81
CA ARG A 28 -8.15 -3.91 10.27
C ARG A 28 -7.61 -2.52 10.65
N LYS A 29 -6.80 -1.92 9.79
CA LYS A 29 -6.22 -0.58 9.95
C LYS A 29 -6.38 0.18 8.64
N LEU A 30 -6.69 1.47 8.74
CA LEU A 30 -7.00 2.34 7.59
C LEU A 30 -5.90 3.39 7.35
N SER A 31 -4.72 3.19 7.94
CA SER A 31 -3.56 4.07 7.83
C SER A 31 -2.26 3.25 7.71
N VAL A 32 -1.24 3.83 7.09
CA VAL A 32 0.09 3.23 6.99
C VAL A 32 0.70 3.02 8.38
N ARG A 33 1.37 1.88 8.57
CA ARG A 33 2.11 1.56 9.78
C ARG A 33 3.59 1.53 9.50
N ARG A 34 4.37 2.02 10.45
CA ARG A 34 5.84 1.98 10.42
C ARG A 34 6.31 0.76 11.20
N ALA A 35 7.18 -0.04 10.60
CA ALA A 35 7.78 -1.20 11.23
C ALA A 35 9.17 -1.45 10.62
N ALA A 36 10.10 -1.95 11.42
CA ALA A 36 11.50 -2.15 11.03
C ALA A 36 11.72 -3.50 10.31
N PHE A 37 10.93 -3.78 9.27
CA PHE A 37 11.14 -4.97 8.44
C PHE A 37 12.36 -4.78 7.53
N VAL A 38 13.23 -5.79 7.47
CA VAL A 38 14.45 -5.75 6.64
C VAL A 38 14.13 -5.50 5.17
N VAL A 39 13.05 -6.10 4.65
CA VAL A 39 12.60 -5.94 3.26
C VAL A 39 12.14 -4.50 2.92
N LEU A 40 11.93 -3.65 3.92
CA LEU A 40 11.54 -2.25 3.74
C LEU A 40 12.72 -1.28 3.88
N LYS A 41 13.92 -1.76 4.22
CA LYS A 41 15.11 -0.92 4.36
C LYS A 41 15.67 -0.58 2.98
N SER A 42 15.19 0.51 2.42
CA SER A 42 15.66 1.06 1.15
C SER A 42 15.89 2.57 1.30
N ASN A 43 17.08 3.02 0.92
CA ASN A 43 17.46 4.45 0.97
C ASN A 43 17.15 5.19 -0.34
N GLU A 44 17.00 4.46 -1.44
CA GLU A 44 16.85 5.03 -2.79
C GLU A 44 15.44 4.85 -3.36
N ILE A 45 14.76 3.77 -2.98
CA ILE A 45 13.48 3.37 -3.60
C ILE A 45 12.41 3.23 -2.53
N ALA A 46 11.25 3.85 -2.75
CA ALA A 46 10.08 3.69 -1.91
C ALA A 46 9.68 2.21 -1.78
N SER A 47 9.46 1.73 -0.55
CA SER A 47 9.19 0.32 -0.25
C SER A 47 8.04 0.17 0.73
N ILE A 48 7.07 -0.70 0.40
CA ILE A 48 5.92 -0.99 1.26
C ILE A 48 5.69 -2.50 1.38
N LEU A 49 5.16 -2.92 2.54
CA LEU A 49 4.68 -4.28 2.78
C LEU A 49 3.15 -4.21 2.89
N ILE A 50 2.47 -5.04 2.11
CA ILE A 50 1.00 -5.06 2.06
C ILE A 50 0.51 -6.36 2.71
N GLU A 51 -0.18 -6.22 3.83
CA GLU A 51 -0.94 -7.32 4.45
C GLU A 51 -2.36 -7.30 3.87
N THR A 52 -2.71 -8.30 3.06
CA THR A 52 -3.98 -8.33 2.31
C THR A 52 -5.17 -8.83 3.13
N SER A 53 -4.93 -9.82 4.01
CA SER A 53 -5.82 -10.28 5.09
C SER A 53 -5.11 -11.31 5.99
N TYR A 54 -5.82 -12.01 6.88
CA TYR A 54 -5.26 -13.02 7.79
C TYR A 54 -5.62 -14.45 7.41
N LEU A 55 -4.66 -15.25 6.95
CA LEU A 55 -4.88 -16.68 6.68
C LEU A 55 -5.31 -17.48 7.92
N SER A 56 -4.98 -17.01 9.12
CA SER A 56 -5.40 -17.66 10.37
C SER A 56 -6.88 -17.47 10.71
N ASN A 57 -7.61 -16.61 9.98
CA ASN A 57 -9.05 -16.45 10.14
C ASN A 57 -9.78 -17.18 9.01
N PRO A 58 -10.67 -18.16 9.28
CA PRO A 58 -11.30 -18.96 8.23
C PRO A 58 -12.14 -18.17 7.22
N GLY A 59 -12.69 -17.02 7.62
CA GLY A 59 -13.43 -16.14 6.71
C GLY A 59 -12.50 -15.41 5.75
N ASP A 60 -11.41 -14.87 6.28
CA ASP A 60 -10.37 -14.21 5.49
C ASP A 60 -9.62 -15.20 4.58
N GLU A 61 -9.36 -16.42 5.04
CA GLU A 61 -8.78 -17.49 4.23
C GLU A 61 -9.66 -17.81 3.01
N LYS A 62 -10.96 -18.08 3.23
CA LYS A 62 -11.92 -18.31 2.14
C LYS A 62 -11.99 -17.15 1.15
N PHE A 63 -11.86 -15.92 1.66
CA PHE A 63 -11.79 -14.73 0.81
C PHE A 63 -10.50 -14.71 -0.01
N LEU A 64 -9.34 -14.96 0.61
CA LEU A 64 -8.01 -14.89 -0.01
C LEU A 64 -7.75 -15.99 -1.03
N ILE A 65 -8.28 -17.21 -0.84
CA ILE A 65 -8.09 -18.31 -1.81
C ILE A 65 -8.96 -18.17 -3.07
N ASN A 66 -9.95 -17.28 -3.05
CA ASN A 66 -10.85 -17.07 -4.17
C ASN A 66 -10.17 -16.22 -5.27
N PRO A 67 -9.98 -16.73 -6.50
CA PRO A 67 -9.28 -16.02 -7.57
C PRO A 67 -9.92 -14.66 -7.92
N ASN A 68 -11.24 -14.54 -7.85
CA ASN A 68 -11.93 -13.27 -8.15
C ASN A 68 -11.60 -12.20 -7.10
N ASN A 69 -11.38 -12.58 -5.84
CA ASN A 69 -10.99 -11.64 -4.80
C ASN A 69 -9.50 -11.27 -4.92
N GLN A 70 -8.63 -12.23 -5.26
CA GLN A 70 -7.23 -11.96 -5.56
C GLN A 70 -7.09 -10.93 -6.70
N GLN A 71 -7.88 -11.08 -7.76
CA GLN A 71 -7.90 -10.13 -8.87
C GLN A 71 -8.31 -8.72 -8.40
N LYS A 72 -9.36 -8.59 -7.59
CA LYS A 72 -9.77 -7.30 -7.02
C LYS A 72 -8.67 -6.65 -6.17
N ILE A 73 -7.94 -7.45 -5.37
CA ILE A 73 -6.81 -6.96 -4.57
C ILE A 73 -5.69 -6.48 -5.48
N ALA A 74 -5.31 -7.26 -6.49
CA ALA A 74 -4.27 -6.90 -7.44
C ALA A 74 -4.60 -5.60 -8.20
N GLU A 75 -5.84 -5.44 -8.65
CA GLU A 75 -6.34 -4.22 -9.30
C GLU A 75 -6.29 -3.02 -8.36
N ALA A 76 -6.69 -3.19 -7.10
CA ALA A 76 -6.61 -2.12 -6.11
C ALA A 76 -5.16 -1.67 -5.84
N ILE A 77 -4.21 -2.61 -5.74
CA ILE A 77 -2.77 -2.30 -5.60
C ILE A 77 -2.27 -1.54 -6.83
N LEU A 78 -2.58 -2.03 -8.03
CA LEU A 78 -2.20 -1.37 -9.29
C LEU A 78 -2.75 0.05 -9.37
N ASN A 79 -4.01 0.26 -9.01
CA ASN A 79 -4.63 1.58 -9.02
C ASN A 79 -3.97 2.52 -8.01
N GLY A 80 -3.64 2.04 -6.81
CA GLY A 80 -2.88 2.81 -5.82
C GLY A 80 -1.52 3.27 -6.34
N ILE A 81 -0.77 2.37 -6.98
CA ILE A 81 0.53 2.69 -7.61
C ILE A 81 0.34 3.70 -8.75
N LYS A 82 -0.67 3.55 -9.60
CA LYS A 82 -0.97 4.51 -10.67
C LYS A 82 -1.29 5.90 -10.13
N HIS A 83 -2.06 5.99 -9.05
CA HIS A 83 -2.38 7.26 -8.40
C HIS A 83 -1.11 7.92 -7.84
N TYR A 84 -0.29 7.18 -7.09
CA TYR A 84 0.99 7.66 -6.58
C TYR A 84 1.87 8.22 -7.71
N THR A 85 2.10 7.46 -8.78
CA THR A 85 2.95 7.89 -9.89
C THR A 85 2.38 9.12 -10.61
N ALA A 86 1.05 9.24 -10.72
CA ALA A 86 0.41 10.41 -11.32
C ALA A 86 0.59 11.68 -10.46
N GLU A 87 0.53 11.56 -9.13
CA GLU A 87 0.77 12.67 -8.20
C GLU A 87 2.25 13.07 -8.17
N SER A 88 3.16 12.09 -8.17
CA SER A 88 4.61 12.31 -8.24
C SER A 88 5.02 13.07 -9.49
N ARG A 89 4.47 12.73 -10.66
CA ARG A 89 4.73 13.45 -11.92
C ARG A 89 4.23 14.91 -11.91
N LYS A 90 3.22 15.23 -11.09
CA LYS A 90 2.71 16.60 -10.96
C LYS A 90 3.52 17.44 -9.98
N GLY A 91 4.53 16.87 -9.32
CA GLY A 91 5.29 17.54 -8.26
C GLY A 91 4.48 17.80 -6.98
N ILE A 92 3.35 17.10 -6.78
CA ILE A 92 2.41 17.33 -5.66
C ILE A 92 2.60 16.27 -4.58
N VAL A 93 3.83 15.85 -4.30
CA VAL A 93 4.09 14.98 -3.15
C VAL A 93 4.23 15.89 -1.93
N ARG A 94 3.11 16.20 -1.27
CA ARG A 94 3.08 16.93 -0.01
C ARG A 94 3.14 15.93 1.14
N ILE A 95 4.13 16.09 2.00
CA ILE A 95 4.28 15.30 3.22
C ILE A 95 3.89 16.24 4.35
N ASN A 96 2.73 15.96 4.94
CA ASN A 96 2.20 16.69 6.09
C ASN A 96 2.79 16.14 7.39
#